data_AF-A0A3A8SKG0-F1
#
_entry.id   AF-A0A3A8SKG0-F1
#
_cell.length_a   1.000
_cell.length_b   1.000
_cell.length_c   1.000
_cell.angle_alpha   90.00
_cell.angle_beta   90.00
_cell.angle_gamma   90.00
#
_symmetry.space_group_name_H-M   'P 1'
#
loop_
_entity.id
_entity.type
_entity.pdbx_description
1 polymer ?
#
loop_
_entity_poly.entity_id
_entity_poly.type
_entity_poly.pdbx_seq_one_letter_code
_entity_poly.pdbx_strand_id
1 'polypeptide(L)' 'MDPFSDVFTAMRVRSALYCRMEATAPWGVKFPGSPHAKFGLVTRGSCWLEVAGEPSPIPLRGGDCYVVAPDVGITVR' A
#
# COMPACT_ATOMS: atom_id res chain seq x y z
N MET A 1 9.93 -12.06 19.02
CA MET A 1 8.92 -11.00 18.99
C MET A 1 8.93 -10.44 17.58
N ASP A 2 7.85 -10.63 16.83
CA ASP A 2 7.73 -10.12 15.47
C ASP A 2 6.86 -8.85 15.50
N PRO A 3 7.44 -7.65 15.31
CA PRO A 3 6.73 -6.39 15.51
C PRO A 3 5.54 -6.22 14.56
N PHE A 4 5.56 -6.88 13.40
CA PHE A 4 4.43 -6.85 12.46
C PHE A 4 3.26 -7.70 12.96
N SER A 5 3.52 -8.87 13.54
CA SER A 5 2.49 -9.71 14.16
C SER A 5 1.74 -9.00 15.28
N ASP A 6 2.43 -8.24 16.13
CA ASP A 6 1.79 -7.48 17.21
C ASP A 6 0.90 -6.36 16.66
N VAL A 7 1.36 -5.65 15.62
CA VAL A 7 0.60 -4.61 14.94
C VAL A 7 -0.64 -5.19 14.24
N PHE A 8 -0.51 -6.31 13.53
CA PHE A 8 -1.65 -6.97 12.87
C PHE A 8 -2.66 -7.53 13.87
N THR A 9 -2.18 -8.03 15.01
CA THR A 9 -3.04 -8.50 16.11
C THR A 9 -3.83 -7.34 16.73
N ALA A 10 -3.16 -6.21 17.01
CA ALA A 10 -3.82 -4.99 17.51
C ALA A 10 -4.86 -4.45 16.52
N MET A 11 -4.60 -4.53 15.21
CA MET A 11 -5.55 -4.15 14.15
C MET A 11 -6.68 -5.16 13.93
N ARG A 12 -6.71 -6.29 14.65
CA ARG A 12 -7.72 -7.36 14.53
C ARG A 12 -7.86 -7.91 13.11
N VAL A 13 -6.75 -8.02 12.38
CA VAL A 13 -6.74 -8.54 11.01
C VAL A 13 -7.17 -10.01 11.03
N ARG A 14 -8.29 -10.33 10.37
CA ARG A 14 -8.83 -11.70 10.26
C ARG A 14 -8.36 -12.44 9.01
N SER A 15 -8.09 -11.70 7.95
CA SER A 15 -7.59 -12.21 6.68
C SER A 15 -6.77 -11.11 6.00
N ALA A 16 -5.76 -11.52 5.24
CA ALA A 16 -4.93 -10.64 4.45
C ALA A 16 -4.69 -11.27 3.08
N LEU A 17 -4.76 -10.45 2.05
CA LEU A 17 -4.31 -10.83 0.71
C LEU A 17 -2.88 -10.33 0.54
N TYR A 18 -1.98 -11.25 0.19
CA TYR A 18 -0.61 -10.91 -0.14
C TYR A 18 -0.47 -10.71 -1.64
N CYS A 19 0.15 -9.60 -2.03
CA CYS A 19 0.52 -9.34 -3.42
C CYS A 19 1.96 -8.80 -3.43
N ARG A 20 2.80 -9.37 -4.30
CA ARG A 20 4.11 -8.82 -4.65
C ARG A 20 4.05 -8.35 -6.09
N MET A 21 4.43 -7.09 -6.30
CA MET A 21 4.46 -6.48 -7.62
C MET A 21 5.91 -6.13 -7.96
N GLU A 22 6.36 -6.57 -9.14
CA GLU A 22 7.62 -6.17 -9.74
C GLU A 22 7.33 -5.60 -11.12
N ALA A 23 7.75 -4.36 -11.36
CA ALA A 23 7.47 -3.66 -12.60
C ALA A 23 8.65 -2.76 -12.98
N THR A 24 8.82 -2.52 -14.28
CA THR A 24 9.81 -1.59 -14.84
C THR A 24 9.08 -0.60 -15.74
N ALA A 25 9.53 0.65 -15.77
CA ALA A 25 8.84 1.72 -16.50
C ALA A 25 8.64 1.39 -18.00
N PRO A 26 7.50 1.81 -18.59
CA PRO A 26 6.35 2.47 -17.98
C PRO A 26 5.38 1.45 -17.34
N TRP A 27 4.85 1.77 -16.16
CA TRP A 27 3.85 0.94 -15.49
C TRP A 27 2.91 1.81 -14.65
N GLY A 28 1.79 1.23 -14.24
CA GLY A 28 0.86 1.82 -13.30
C GLY A 28 -0.22 0.81 -12.94
N VAL A 29 -0.53 0.71 -11.65
CA VAL A 29 -1.57 -0.21 -11.14
C VAL A 29 -2.54 0.55 -10.29
N LYS A 30 -3.83 0.43 -10.63
CA LYS A 30 -4.93 1.04 -9.90
C LYS A 30 -5.61 0.01 -9.03
N PHE A 31 -5.74 0.31 -7.76
CA PHE A 31 -6.53 -0.45 -6.81
C PHE A 31 -7.77 0.38 -6.45
N PRO A 32 -8.99 -0.03 -6.85
CA PRO A 32 -10.19 0.69 -6.48
C PRO A 32 -10.40 0.73 -4.96
N GLY A 33 -11.27 1.62 -4.52
CA GLY A 33 -11.79 1.60 -3.15
C GLY A 33 -12.39 0.22 -2.86
N SER A 34 -12.12 -0.29 -1.67
CA SER A 34 -12.57 -1.61 -1.23
C SER A 34 -12.81 -1.57 0.28
N PRO A 35 -13.70 -2.41 0.84
CA PRO A 35 -13.99 -2.42 2.29
C PRO A 35 -12.81 -2.90 3.15
N HIS A 36 -11.68 -3.23 2.53
CA HIS A 36 -10.44 -3.63 3.18
C HIS A 36 -9.42 -2.48 3.18
N ALA A 37 -8.77 -2.28 4.32
CA ALA A 37 -7.58 -1.45 4.42
C ALA A 37 -6.43 -2.08 3.60
N LYS A 38 -5.55 -1.25 3.08
CA LYS A 38 -4.38 -1.69 2.31
C LYS A 38 -3.12 -1.33 3.08
N PHE A 39 -2.21 -2.28 3.23
CA PHE A 39 -0.88 -2.06 3.79
C PHE A 39 0.15 -2.44 2.73
N GLY A 40 1.11 -1.55 2.47
CA GLY A 40 2.15 -1.77 1.48
C GLY A 40 3.52 -1.39 2.01
N LEU A 41 4.54 -2.10 1.52
CA LEU A 41 5.96 -1.80 1.72
C LEU A 41 6.62 -1.73 0.35
N VAL A 42 7.33 -0.64 0.07
CA VAL A 42 8.21 -0.56 -1.10
C VAL A 42 9.51 -1.28 -0.75
N THR A 43 9.72 -2.47 -1.29
CA THR A 43 10.90 -3.28 -0.96
C THR A 43 12.16 -2.76 -1.65
N ARG A 44 12.04 -2.24 -2.88
CA ARG A 44 13.14 -1.68 -3.67
C ARG A 44 12.62 -0.70 -4.72
N GLY A 45 13.45 0.28 -5.08
CA GLY A 45 13.13 1.26 -6.12
C GLY A 45 12.36 2.45 -5.58
N SER A 46 11.58 3.10 -6.44
CA SER A 46 10.76 4.26 -6.12
C SER A 46 9.50 4.29 -6.96
N CYS A 47 8.42 4.82 -6.40
CA CYS A 47 7.16 5.02 -7.09
C CYS A 47 6.41 6.23 -6.51
N TRP A 48 5.34 6.61 -7.18
CA TRP A 48 4.35 7.56 -6.71
C TRP A 48 3.10 6.82 -6.26
N LEU A 49 2.63 7.17 -5.07
CA LEU A 49 1.34 6.74 -4.55
C LEU A 49 0.34 7.88 -4.71
N GLU A 50 -0.66 7.67 -5.56
CA GLU A 50 -1.82 8.53 -5.64
C GLU A 50 -2.92 7.98 -4.74
N VAL A 51 -3.53 8.84 -3.94
CA VAL A 51 -4.61 8.48 -3.03
C VAL A 51 -5.84 9.30 -3.41
N ALA A 52 -6.99 8.65 -3.57
CA ALA A 52 -8.23 9.35 -3.89
C ALA A 52 -8.57 10.40 -2.82
N GLY A 53 -8.73 11.65 -3.23
CA GLY A 53 -9.00 12.78 -2.33
C GLY A 53 -7.76 13.57 -1.90
N GLU A 54 -6.55 13.03 -2.11
CA GLU A 54 -5.31 13.76 -1.84
C GLU A 54 -4.91 14.62 -3.06
N PRO A 55 -4.49 15.88 -2.84
CA PRO A 55 -4.23 16.82 -3.94
C PRO A 55 -2.90 16.55 -4.67
N SER A 56 -2.00 15.76 -4.10
CA SER A 56 -0.67 15.52 -4.66
C SER A 56 -0.22 14.08 -4.45
N PRO A 57 0.43 13.45 -5.46
CA PRO A 57 1.01 12.13 -5.30
C PRO A 57 2.12 12.14 -4.24
N ILE A 58 2.19 11.06 -3.46
CA ILE A 58 3.18 10.89 -2.40
C ILE A 58 4.36 10.09 -2.97
N PRO A 59 5.60 10.62 -2.95
CA PRO A 59 6.77 9.87 -3.39
C PRO A 59 7.11 8.81 -2.35
N LEU A 60 7.28 7.57 -2.80
CA LEU A 60 7.75 6.45 -1.99
C LEU A 60 9.06 5.90 -2.54
N ARG A 61 9.92 5.43 -1.65
CA ARG A 61 11.20 4.78 -1.95
C ARG A 61 11.36 3.48 -1.16
N GLY A 62 12.34 2.68 -1.57
CA GLY A 62 12.69 1.45 -0.86
C GLY A 62 12.82 1.66 0.65
N GLY A 63 12.07 0.88 1.43
CA GLY A 63 11.96 0.98 2.88
C GLY A 63 10.69 1.67 3.38
N ASP A 64 9.99 2.43 2.54
CA ASP A 64 8.78 3.13 2.95
C ASP A 64 7.58 2.18 3.08
N CYS A 65 6.83 2.33 4.17
CA CYS A 65 5.56 1.65 4.41
C CYS A 65 4.41 2.65 4.32
N TYR A 66 3.24 2.18 3.89
CA TYR A 66 2.01 2.96 3.90
C TYR A 66 0.80 2.13 4.30
N VAL A 67 -0.19 2.80 4.90
CA VAL A 67 -1.51 2.24 5.22
C VAL A 67 -2.56 3.13 4.56
N VAL A 68 -3.55 2.53 3.93
CA VAL A 68 -4.69 3.22 3.33
C VAL A 68 -5.96 2.72 4.00
N ALA A 69 -6.81 3.66 4.40
CA ALA A 69 -8.11 3.36 4.98
C ALA A 69 -9.02 2.57 4.01
N PRO A 70 -10.00 1.82 4.53
CA PRO A 70 -11.04 1.23 3.70
C PRO A 70 -11.73 2.25 2.80
N ASP A 71 -12.25 1.76 1.68
CA ASP A 71 -13.02 2.49 0.66
C ASP A 71 -12.26 3.60 -0.07
N VAL A 72 -10.97 3.80 0.26
CA VAL A 72 -10.07 4.70 -0.47
C VAL A 72 -9.35 3.94 -1.59
N GLY A 73 -9.49 4.46 -2.81
CA GLY A 73 -8.79 3.98 -3.98
C GLY A 73 -7.38 4.56 -4.08
N ILE A 74 -6.45 3.77 -4.61
CA ILE A 74 -5.07 4.20 -4.85
C ILE A 74 -4.58 3.83 -6.24
N THR A 75 -3.61 4.58 -6.73
CA THR A 75 -2.82 4.22 -7.91
C THR A 75 -1.34 4.24 -7.54
N VAL A 76 -0.60 3.23 -7.98
CA VAL A 76 0.86 3.15 -7.78
C VAL A 76 1.51 3.14 -9.16
N ARG A 77 2.49 4.01 -9.41
CA ARG A 77 3.17 4.16 -10.71
C ARG A 77 4.58 4.75 -10.60
#